data_AF-A0A6N7V799-F1
#
_entry.id   AF-A0A6N7V799-F1
#
_cell.length_a   1.000
_cell.length_b   1.000
_cell.length_c   1.000
_cell.angle_alpha   90.00
_cell.angle_beta   90.00
_cell.angle_gamma   90.00
#
_symmetry.space_group_name_H-M   'P 1'
#
loop_
_entity.id
_entity.type
_entity.pdbx_description
1 polymer ?
#
loop_
_entity_poly.entity_id
_entity_poly.type
_entity_poly.pdbx_seq_one_letter_code
_entity_poly.pdbx_strand_id
1 'polypeptide(L)'
;MARREPEAVQHAHLVRLPAPRRVVLASDGAWRAVDLGLVDSPCSFLRAASTPLGAQQLLLELRERQAAVGEKADDATILTVVPGA
;
A
#
# COMPACT_ATOMS: atom_id res chain seq x y z
N MET A 1 -8.21 -11.18 -8.79
CA MET A 1 -9.52 -11.83 -8.58
C MET A 1 -9.48 -12.61 -7.28
N ALA A 2 -10.37 -12.35 -6.32
CA ALA A 2 -10.47 -13.19 -5.13
C ALA A 2 -11.06 -14.56 -5.53
N ARG A 3 -10.25 -15.62 -5.47
CA ARG A 3 -10.71 -16.99 -5.72
C ARG A 3 -11.59 -17.41 -4.54
N ARG A 4 -12.81 -17.85 -4.82
CA ARG A 4 -13.81 -18.28 -3.81
C ARG A 4 -13.81 -19.79 -3.59
N GLU A 5 -12.80 -20.47 -4.12
CA GLU A 5 -12.64 -21.91 -4.03
C GLU A 5 -12.25 -22.29 -2.60
N PRO A 6 -12.78 -23.38 -2.02
CA PRO A 6 -12.43 -23.84 -0.67
C PRO A 6 -10.92 -23.96 -0.43
N GLU A 7 -10.17 -24.32 -1.47
CA GLU A 7 -8.71 -24.47 -1.48
C GLU A 7 -7.97 -23.15 -1.19
N ALA A 8 -8.61 -22.00 -1.41
CA ALA A 8 -8.03 -20.69 -1.10
C ALA A 8 -7.68 -20.54 0.39
N VAL A 9 -8.37 -21.26 1.29
CA VAL A 9 -8.06 -21.27 2.73
C VAL A 9 -6.66 -21.82 3.02
N GLN A 10 -6.14 -22.70 2.16
CA GLN A 10 -4.81 -23.30 2.33
C GLN A 10 -3.69 -22.27 2.11
N HIS A 11 -4.00 -21.15 1.47
CA HIS A 11 -3.09 -20.02 1.28
C HIS A 11 -3.28 -18.89 2.31
N ALA A 12 -4.21 -19.07 3.26
CA ALA A 12 -4.44 -18.07 4.29
C ALA A 12 -3.32 -18.08 5.33
N HIS A 13 -2.56 -16.99 5.40
CA HIS A 13 -1.57 -16.78 6.46
C HIS A 13 -2.21 -15.97 7.59
N LEU A 14 -2.16 -16.52 8.82
CA LEU A 14 -2.60 -15.81 10.01
C LEU A 14 -1.42 -15.09 10.66
N VAL A 15 -1.53 -13.77 10.78
CA VAL A 15 -0.60 -12.94 11.56
C VAL A 15 -1.36 -12.30 12.71
N ARG A 16 -0.88 -12.51 13.94
CA ARG A 16 -1.44 -11.87 15.14
C ARG A 16 -0.68 -10.60 15.46
N LEU A 17 -1.33 -9.46 15.32
CA LEU A 17 -0.82 -8.17 15.76
C LEU A 17 -1.46 -7.86 17.13
N PRO A 18 -0.68 -7.80 18.24
CA PRO A 18 -1.26 -7.73 19.59
C PRO A 18 -1.96 -6.40 19.90
N ALA A 19 -1.49 -5.28 19.35
CA ALA A 19 -2.10 -3.96 19.52
C ALA A 19 -1.80 -3.04 18.32
N PRO A 20 -2.29 -3.37 17.11
CA PRO A 20 -2.03 -2.58 15.92
C PRO A 20 -2.74 -1.22 16.01
N ARG A 21 -1.96 -0.13 15.98
CA ARG A 21 -2.52 1.23 15.86
C ARG A 21 -3.06 1.52 14.46
N ARG A 22 -2.50 0.86 13.45
CA ARG A 22 -2.85 1.00 12.03
C ARG A 22 -2.33 -0.21 11.25
N VAL A 23 -3.10 -0.65 10.26
CA VAL A 23 -2.67 -1.61 9.25
C VAL A 23 -2.82 -0.94 7.89
N VAL A 24 -1.78 -0.99 7.07
CA VAL A 24 -1.82 -0.46 5.69
C VAL A 24 -1.61 -1.63 4.75
N LEU A 25 -2.56 -1.84 3.84
CA LEU A 25 -2.43 -2.74 2.71
C LEU A 25 -2.14 -1.89 1.46
N ALA A 26 -1.13 -2.26 0.71
CA ALA A 26 -0.74 -1.58 -0.52
C ALA A 26 -0.67 -2.61 -1.66
N SER A 27 -1.12 -2.22 -2.85
CA SER A 27 -0.76 -2.97 -4.07
C SER A 27 0.73 -2.81 -4.37
N ASP A 28 1.27 -3.70 -5.18
CA ASP A 28 2.61 -3.56 -5.78
C ASP A 28 2.77 -2.22 -6.50
N GLY A 29 1.74 -1.78 -7.24
CA GLY A 29 1.70 -0.49 -7.90
C GLY A 29 1.88 0.67 -6.91
N ALA A 30 1.28 0.62 -5.72
CA ALA A 30 1.49 1.65 -4.69
C ALA A 30 2.86 1.50 -3.99
N TRP A 31 3.31 0.27 -3.76
CA TRP A 31 4.60 0.00 -3.14
C TRP A 31 5.79 0.50 -3.97
N ARG A 32 5.59 0.66 -5.28
CA ARG A 32 6.56 1.26 -6.21
C ARG A 32 7.09 2.62 -5.74
N ALA A 33 6.36 3.36 -4.91
CA ALA A 33 6.86 4.60 -4.30
C ALA A 33 8.09 4.40 -3.40
N VAL A 34 8.20 3.25 -2.74
CA VAL A 34 9.40 2.88 -1.97
C VAL A 34 10.54 2.55 -2.92
N ASP A 35 10.28 1.74 -3.95
CA ASP A 35 11.30 1.30 -4.91
C ASP A 35 11.88 2.46 -5.73
N LEU A 36 11.05 3.45 -6.07
CA LEU A 36 11.46 4.66 -6.79
C LEU A 36 12.10 5.72 -5.88
N GLY A 37 12.17 5.46 -4.57
CA GLY A 37 12.76 6.37 -3.59
C GLY A 37 11.95 7.65 -3.34
N LEU A 38 10.65 7.65 -3.60
CA LEU A 38 9.76 8.76 -3.22
C LEU A 38 9.55 8.80 -1.70
N VAL A 39 9.65 7.64 -1.06
CA VAL A 39 9.75 7.51 0.38
C VAL A 39 10.96 6.65 0.73
N ASP A 40 11.73 7.10 1.70
CA ASP A 40 13.05 6.52 1.98
C ASP A 40 12.99 5.15 2.69
N SER A 41 11.80 4.75 3.17
CA SER A 41 11.63 3.51 3.94
C SER A 41 10.17 3.06 4.02
N PRO A 42 9.92 1.77 4.36
CA PRO A 42 8.60 1.29 4.76
C PRO A 42 7.94 2.14 5.86
N CYS A 43 8.73 2.64 6.82
CA CYS A 43 8.20 3.50 7.88
C CYS A 43 7.75 4.87 7.35
N SER A 44 8.49 5.44 6.38
CA SER A 44 8.09 6.66 5.69
C SER A 44 6.79 6.45 4.90
N PHE A 45 6.65 5.30 4.23
CA PHE A 45 5.40 4.92 3.56
C PHE A 45 4.21 4.86 4.54
N LEU A 46 4.35 4.19 5.68
CA LEU A 46 3.30 4.11 6.71
C LEU A 46 2.91 5.47 7.30
N ARG A 47 3.86 6.42 7.36
CA ARG A 47 3.60 7.81 7.77
C ARG A 47 2.86 8.58 6.69
N ALA A 48 3.24 8.46 5.43
CA ALA A 48 2.54 9.10 4.31
C ALA A 48 1.08 8.59 4.20
N ALA A 49 0.88 7.27 4.31
CA ALA A 49 -0.44 6.63 4.30
C ALA A 49 -1.27 6.82 5.59
N SER A 50 -0.82 7.69 6.51
CA SER A 50 -1.45 7.87 7.83
C SER A 50 -2.77 8.62 7.80
N THR A 51 -2.99 9.41 6.76
CA THR A 51 -4.20 10.20 6.53
C THR A 51 -4.67 9.99 5.09
N PRO A 52 -5.97 10.18 4.78
CA PRO A 52 -6.46 10.09 3.41
C PRO A 52 -5.73 11.05 2.46
N LEU A 53 -5.48 12.29 2.90
CA LEU A 53 -4.77 13.29 2.10
C LEU A 53 -3.32 12.90 1.84
N GLY A 54 -2.61 12.42 2.87
CA GLY A 54 -1.21 11.97 2.71
C GLY A 54 -1.09 10.76 1.79
N ALA A 55 -2.04 9.83 1.86
CA ALA A 55 -2.10 8.69 0.95
C ALA A 55 -2.35 9.14 -0.50
N GLN A 56 -3.29 10.06 -0.72
CA GLN A 56 -3.59 10.58 -2.06
C GLN A 56 -2.41 11.37 -2.64
N GLN A 57 -1.77 12.21 -1.83
CA GLN A 57 -0.58 12.98 -2.21
C GLN A 57 0.55 12.05 -2.66
N LEU A 58 0.84 10.99 -1.90
CA LEU A 58 1.84 9.99 -2.25
C LEU A 58 1.54 9.31 -3.59
N LEU A 59 0.27 8.93 -3.82
CA LEU A 59 -0.13 8.28 -5.07
C LEU A 59 -0.05 9.24 -6.27
N LEU A 60 -0.33 10.53 -6.07
CA LEU A 60 -0.17 11.55 -7.10
C LEU A 60 1.30 11.73 -7.48
N GLU A 61 2.17 11.95 -6.49
CA GLU A 61 3.61 12.10 -6.71
C GLU A 61 4.23 10.87 -7.37
N LEU A 62 3.76 9.68 -6.99
CA LEU A 62 4.12 8.44 -7.67
C LEU A 62 3.76 8.44 -9.16
N ARG A 63 2.54 8.86 -9.52
CA ARG A 63 2.12 8.93 -10.92
C ARG A 63 2.94 9.94 -11.72
N GLU A 64 3.22 11.10 -11.14
CA GLU A 64 4.06 12.11 -11.78
C GLU A 64 5.48 11.58 -12.02
N ARG A 65 6.06 10.91 -11.02
CA ARG A 65 7.40 10.30 -11.14
C ARG A 65 7.43 9.21 -12.20
N GLN A 66 6.44 8.33 -12.22
CA GLN A 66 6.32 7.26 -13.21
C GLN A 66 6.21 7.81 -14.63
N ALA A 67 5.39 8.84 -14.83
CA ALA A 67 5.28 9.54 -16.12
C ALA A 67 6.62 10.16 -16.54
N ALA A 68 7.34 10.81 -15.61
CA ALA A 68 8.62 11.46 -15.88
C ALA A 68 9.72 10.49 -16.33
N VAL A 69 9.70 9.24 -15.84
CA VAL A 69 10.68 8.20 -16.23
C VAL A 69 10.17 7.30 -17.38
N GLY A 70 8.99 7.58 -17.93
CA GLY A 70 8.37 6.79 -18.99
C GLY A 70 7.93 5.39 -18.54
N GLU A 71 7.71 5.17 -17.24
CA GLU A 71 7.24 3.89 -16.70
C GLU A 71 5.75 3.70 -17.04
N LYS A 72 5.43 2.62 -17.76
CA LYS A 72 4.05 2.19 -17.97
C LYS A 72 3.56 1.48 -16.70
N ALA A 73 2.93 2.24 -15.82
CA ALA A 73 2.53 1.76 -14.51
C ALA A 73 1.11 1.18 -14.49
N ASP A 74 0.90 0.16 -13.66
CA ASP A 74 -0.42 -0.43 -13.34
C ASP A 74 -1.10 0.33 -12.19
N ASP A 75 -2.32 -0.05 -11.81
CA ASP A 75 -3.11 0.55 -10.73
C ASP A 75 -2.40 0.55 -9.37
N ALA A 76 -2.48 1.68 -8.66
CA ALA A 76 -1.88 1.86 -7.34
C ALA A 76 -2.98 2.05 -6.29
N THR A 77 -3.05 1.15 -5.30
CA THR A 77 -4.08 1.15 -4.25
C THR A 77 -3.45 1.16 -2.87
N ILE A 78 -3.99 1.99 -1.97
CA ILE A 78 -3.69 1.99 -0.54
C ILE A 78 -5.00 1.82 0.23
N LEU A 79 -5.05 0.85 1.14
CA LEU A 79 -6.13 0.65 2.11
C LEU A 79 -5.56 0.76 3.52
N THR A 80 -5.98 1.78 4.25
CA THR A 80 -5.59 1.99 5.65
C THR A 80 -6.74 1.58 6.57
N VAL A 81 -6.47 0.65 7.48
CA VAL A 81 -7.38 0.20 8.54
C VAL A 81 -6.85 0.71 9.88
N VAL A 82 -7.70 1.40 10.64
CA VAL A 82 -7.41 1.82 12.02
C VAL A 82 -8.30 1.01 12.96
N PRO A 83 -7.74 0.00 13.66
CA PRO A 83 -8.53 -0.86 14.54
C PRO A 83 -9.10 -0.07 15.73
N GLY A 84 -10.41 -0.17 15.94
CA GLY A 84 -11.11 0.47 17.07
C GLY A 84 -11.32 1.99 16.95
N ALA A 85 -11.11 2.57 15.76
CA ALA A 85 -11.50 3.95 15.45
C ALA A 85 -13.03 4.08 15.22
#